data_AF-A0A6J7URF4-F1
#
_entry.id   AF-A0A6J7URF4-F1
#
_cell.length_a   1.000
_cell.length_b   1.000
_cell.length_c   1.000
_cell.angle_alpha   90.00
_cell.angle_beta   90.00
_cell.angle_gamma   90.00
#
_symmetry.space_group_name_H-M   'P 1'
#
loop_
_entity.id
_entity.type
_entity.pdbx_description
1 polymer ?
#
loop_
_entity_poly.entity_id
_entity_poly.type
_entity_poly.pdbx_seq_one_letter_code
_entity_poly.pdbx_strand_id
1 'polypeptide(L)'
;MAEPVKSDRRDLILTAVLLVSALVTGASSLMPWRDYAFRYGTRAQETGWAAANGGLGRGWMTVVCAVLLAVSGVLIAAERGRAGRVLAVLSGTTLMLLAVAEWGLGASNSRSGPGSGIWLQFLVGLLVVIAVGVLGPPEVDDAVLGSDSNA
;
A
#
# COMPACT_ATOMS: atom_id res chain seq x y z
N MET A 1 27.44 -0.87 27.91
CA MET A 1 27.34 -0.60 26.47
C MET A 1 25.86 -0.41 26.17
N ALA A 2 25.44 0.79 25.80
CA ALA A 2 24.05 1.08 25.50
C ALA A 2 23.98 1.81 24.17
N GLU A 3 23.66 1.07 23.10
CA GLU A 3 22.79 1.54 22.01
C GLU A 3 22.43 0.37 21.08
N PRO A 4 21.12 0.06 20.97
CA PRO A 4 20.50 -0.16 19.67
C PRO A 4 19.20 0.64 19.47
N VAL A 5 19.02 1.77 20.16
CA VAL A 5 17.75 2.54 20.20
C VAL A 5 17.30 3.05 18.82
N LYS A 6 18.23 3.31 17.90
CA LYS A 6 17.94 3.87 16.57
C LYS A 6 17.22 2.89 15.64
N SER A 7 17.52 1.59 15.74
CA SER A 7 16.86 0.55 14.91
C SER A 7 15.41 0.36 15.35
N ASP A 8 15.19 0.20 16.66
CA ASP A 8 13.85 0.00 17.21
C ASP A 8 12.91 1.15 16.86
N ARG A 9 13.40 2.40 16.93
CA ARG A 9 12.60 3.57 16.56
C ARG A 9 12.18 3.57 15.10
N ARG A 10 13.06 3.15 14.17
CA ARG A 10 12.75 3.10 12.73
C ARG A 10 11.69 2.04 12.43
N ASP A 11 11.81 0.87 13.03
CA ASP A 11 10.87 -0.23 12.84
C ASP A 11 9.50 0.07 13.46
N LEU A 12 9.49 0.79 14.60
CA LEU A 12 8.25 1.23 15.24
C LEU A 12 7.53 2.31 14.40
N ILE A 13 8.28 3.26 13.83
CA ILE A 13 7.72 4.25 12.89
C ILE A 13 7.18 3.55 11.64
N LEU A 14 7.94 2.63 11.05
CA LEU A 14 7.53 1.92 9.84
C LEU A 14 6.28 1.07 10.10
N THR A 15 6.21 0.40 11.25
CA THR A 15 5.04 -0.34 11.71
C THR A 15 3.82 0.58 11.81
N ALA A 16 3.96 1.74 12.46
CA ALA A 16 2.87 2.70 12.59
C ALA A 16 2.39 3.20 11.22
N VAL A 17 3.32 3.52 10.31
CA VAL A 17 3.00 3.93 8.93
C VAL A 17 2.20 2.85 8.20
N LEU A 18 2.59 1.58 8.34
CA LEU A 18 1.92 0.47 7.66
C LEU A 18 0.51 0.22 8.21
N LEU A 19 0.32 0.29 9.52
CA LEU A 19 -0.99 0.14 10.15
C LEU A 19 -1.94 1.29 9.78
N VAL A 20 -1.45 2.53 9.78
CA VAL A 20 -2.23 3.69 9.32
C VAL A 20 -2.56 3.55 7.83
N SER A 21 -1.59 3.15 7.01
CA SER A 21 -1.78 2.93 5.57
C SER A 21 -2.82 1.83 5.30
N ALA A 22 -2.83 0.75 6.08
CA ALA A 22 -3.84 -0.29 6.02
C ALA A 22 -5.24 0.26 6.32
N LEU A 23 -5.39 1.07 7.38
CA LEU A 23 -6.67 1.69 7.73
C LEU A 23 -7.18 2.63 6.63
N VAL A 24 -6.30 3.48 6.10
CA VAL A 24 -6.64 4.40 5.00
C VAL A 24 -7.01 3.62 3.74
N THR A 25 -6.29 2.55 3.41
CA THR A 25 -6.60 1.67 2.27
C THR A 25 -7.97 1.02 2.45
N GLY A 26 -8.25 0.48 3.64
CA GLY A 26 -9.56 -0.10 3.98
C GLY A 26 -10.69 0.93 3.87
N ALA A 27 -10.51 2.14 4.40
CA ALA A 27 -11.48 3.22 4.28
C ALA A 27 -11.69 3.66 2.82
N SER A 28 -10.62 3.68 2.00
CA SER A 28 -10.70 4.00 0.58
C SER A 28 -11.56 3.00 -0.21
N SER A 29 -11.67 1.75 0.26
CA SER A 29 -12.54 0.75 -0.36
C SER A 29 -14.02 1.14 -0.31
N LEU A 30 -14.42 1.95 0.67
CA LEU A 30 -15.77 2.49 0.85
C LEU A 30 -16.06 3.68 -0.08
N MET A 31 -15.01 4.35 -0.57
CA MET A 31 -15.15 5.58 -1.33
C MET A 31 -15.64 5.33 -2.75
N PRO A 32 -16.17 6.36 -3.43
CA PRO A 32 -16.44 6.29 -4.85
C PRO A 32 -15.16 6.04 -5.65
N TRP A 33 -15.20 5.03 -6.49
CA TRP A 33 -14.09 4.68 -7.39
C TRP A 33 -14.20 5.37 -8.74
N ARG A 34 -15.40 5.85 -9.08
CA ARG A 34 -15.67 6.61 -10.29
C ARG A 34 -16.68 7.73 -10.02
N ASP A 35 -16.43 8.88 -10.62
CA ASP A 35 -17.40 9.97 -10.70
C ASP A 35 -18.24 9.83 -11.97
N TYR A 36 -19.52 9.48 -11.83
CA TYR A 36 -20.44 9.38 -12.97
C TYR A 36 -20.95 10.76 -13.39
N ALA A 37 -20.29 11.37 -14.38
CA ALA A 37 -20.81 12.53 -15.09
C ALA A 37 -21.86 12.10 -16.14
N PHE A 38 -23.13 12.08 -15.72
CA PHE A 38 -24.30 12.67 -16.37
C PHE A 38 -24.49 12.64 -17.91
N ARG A 39 -24.06 11.62 -18.67
CA ARG A 39 -24.44 11.55 -20.11
C ARG A 39 -25.79 10.89 -20.40
N TYR A 40 -26.36 10.10 -19.48
CA TYR A 40 -27.61 9.35 -19.71
C TYR A 40 -28.55 9.21 -18.48
N GLY A 41 -28.48 10.14 -17.51
CA GLY A 41 -29.50 10.23 -16.44
C GLY A 41 -29.44 9.19 -15.32
N THR A 42 -28.56 8.19 -15.37
CA THR A 42 -28.37 7.22 -14.28
C THR A 42 -27.24 7.65 -13.34
N ARG A 43 -27.62 8.01 -12.09
CA ARG A 43 -26.74 8.43 -10.99
C ARG A 43 -26.18 7.24 -10.19
N ALA A 44 -25.57 6.25 -10.83
CA ALA A 44 -24.98 5.16 -10.06
C ALA A 44 -23.50 5.45 -9.78
N GLN A 45 -23.18 6.01 -8.61
CA GLN A 45 -21.80 5.98 -8.11
C GLN A 45 -21.39 4.52 -7.89
N GLU A 46 -20.34 4.04 -8.57
CA GLU A 46 -19.74 2.75 -8.26
C GLU A 46 -18.92 2.90 -6.97
N THR A 47 -19.48 2.41 -5.86
CA THR A 47 -18.72 2.16 -4.64
C THR A 47 -17.94 0.86 -4.79
N GLY A 48 -16.88 0.67 -4.00
CA GLY A 48 -16.00 -0.50 -4.13
C GLY A 48 -16.65 -1.86 -3.79
N TRP A 49 -17.90 -1.93 -3.35
CA TRP A 49 -18.45 -3.11 -2.67
C TRP A 49 -19.20 -4.09 -3.57
N ALA A 50 -19.96 -3.58 -4.53
CA ALA A 50 -20.76 -4.40 -5.44
C ALA A 50 -20.60 -3.90 -6.88
N ALA A 51 -20.28 -4.82 -7.79
CA ALA A 51 -20.33 -4.55 -9.21
C ALA A 51 -21.78 -4.56 -9.70
N ALA A 52 -22.08 -3.87 -10.80
CA ALA A 52 -23.44 -3.78 -11.37
C ALA A 52 -24.04 -5.15 -11.77
N ASN A 53 -23.22 -6.19 -11.90
CA ASN A 53 -23.63 -7.57 -12.20
C ASN A 53 -23.89 -8.44 -10.95
N GLY A 54 -23.89 -7.85 -9.75
CA GLY A 54 -24.07 -8.58 -8.49
C GLY A 54 -22.82 -9.32 -7.99
N GLY A 55 -21.68 -9.17 -8.68
CA GLY A 55 -20.39 -9.71 -8.25
C GLY A 55 -19.66 -8.82 -7.24
N LEU A 56 -18.54 -9.33 -6.71
CA LEU A 56 -17.64 -8.57 -5.82
C LEU A 56 -17.19 -7.28 -6.51
N GLY A 57 -17.42 -6.13 -5.85
CA GLY A 57 -16.91 -4.84 -6.30
C GLY A 57 -15.38 -4.75 -6.22
N ARG A 58 -14.82 -3.77 -6.94
CA ARG A 58 -13.35 -3.59 -7.04
C ARG A 58 -12.65 -3.26 -5.71
N GLY A 59 -13.39 -2.71 -4.75
CA GLY A 59 -12.91 -2.43 -3.40
C GLY A 59 -12.46 -3.67 -2.63
N TRP A 60 -12.88 -4.87 -3.00
CA TRP A 60 -12.40 -6.09 -2.36
C TRP A 60 -10.90 -6.32 -2.53
N MET A 61 -10.32 -5.96 -3.69
CA MET A 61 -8.86 -6.03 -3.87
C MET A 61 -8.11 -5.10 -2.93
N THR A 62 -8.72 -3.98 -2.56
CA THR A 62 -8.11 -3.02 -1.64
C THR A 62 -8.23 -3.43 -0.20
N VAL A 63 -9.30 -4.13 0.16
CA VAL A 63 -9.40 -4.80 1.46
C VAL A 63 -8.28 -5.82 1.59
N VAL A 64 -8.02 -6.63 0.56
CA VAL A 64 -6.89 -7.58 0.57
C VAL A 64 -5.56 -6.85 0.74
N CYS A 65 -5.31 -5.78 -0.01
CA CYS A 65 -4.08 -4.99 0.14
C CYS A 65 -3.96 -4.34 1.53
N ALA A 66 -5.07 -3.85 2.11
CA ALA A 66 -5.10 -3.31 3.47
C ALA A 66 -4.71 -4.37 4.50
N VAL A 67 -5.24 -5.60 4.36
CA VAL A 67 -4.86 -6.73 5.22
C VAL A 67 -3.37 -7.04 5.08
N LEU A 68 -2.84 -7.09 3.86
CA LEU A 68 -1.41 -7.33 3.63
C LEU A 68 -0.55 -6.24 4.27
N LEU A 69 -0.90 -4.96 4.12
CA LEU A 69 -0.20 -3.86 4.78
C LEU A 69 -0.20 -3.98 6.31
N ALA A 70 -1.33 -4.39 6.90
CA ALA A 70 -1.40 -4.64 8.34
C ALA A 70 -0.49 -5.80 8.75
N VAL A 71 -0.51 -6.91 8.01
CA VAL A 71 0.35 -8.07 8.24
C VAL A 71 1.84 -7.67 8.11
N SER A 72 2.21 -6.84 7.14
CA SER A 72 3.57 -6.30 7.03
C SER A 72 4.03 -5.58 8.28
N GLY A 73 3.16 -4.71 8.83
CA GLY A 73 3.44 -3.98 10.06
C GLY A 73 3.63 -4.94 11.25
N VAL A 74 2.76 -5.93 11.39
CA VAL A 74 2.87 -6.96 12.43
C VAL A 74 4.16 -7.78 12.29
N LEU A 75 4.55 -8.14 11.05
CA LEU A 75 5.80 -8.87 10.80
C LEU A 75 7.02 -8.05 11.19
N ILE A 76 7.03 -6.73 10.91
CA ILE A 76 8.13 -5.85 11.33
C ILE A 76 8.19 -5.75 12.86
N ALA A 77 7.04 -5.57 13.52
CA ALA A 77 6.95 -5.53 14.98
C ALA A 77 7.38 -6.85 15.64
N ALA A 78 7.16 -7.99 14.98
CA ALA A 78 7.54 -9.32 15.46
C ALA A 78 8.99 -9.70 15.09
N GLU A 79 9.88 -8.72 14.91
CA GLU A 79 11.30 -8.90 14.55
C GLU A 79 11.56 -9.58 13.19
N ARG A 80 10.52 -9.76 12.36
CA ARG A 80 10.62 -10.30 10.99
C ARG A 80 10.70 -9.17 9.96
N GLY A 81 11.54 -8.17 10.24
CA GLY A 81 11.63 -6.92 9.46
C GLY A 81 11.84 -7.12 7.96
N ARG A 82 12.67 -8.08 7.54
CA ARG A 82 12.92 -8.37 6.11
C ARG A 82 11.65 -8.83 5.38
N ALA A 83 10.93 -9.80 5.96
CA ALA A 83 9.72 -10.34 5.35
C ALA A 83 8.60 -9.28 5.31
N GLY A 84 8.42 -8.54 6.41
CA GLY A 84 7.42 -7.48 6.46
C GLY A 84 7.70 -6.32 5.49
N ARG A 85 8.96 -5.91 5.32
CA ARG A 85 9.34 -4.89 4.32
C ARG A 85 9.09 -5.33 2.89
N VAL A 86 9.43 -6.59 2.55
CA VAL A 86 9.14 -7.15 1.21
C VAL A 86 7.64 -7.15 0.95
N LEU A 87 6.84 -7.64 1.91
CA LEU A 87 5.39 -7.68 1.78
C LEU A 87 4.78 -6.27 1.66
N ALA A 88 5.33 -5.30 2.39
CA ALA A 88 4.93 -3.89 2.29
C ALA A 88 5.19 -3.30 0.89
N VAL A 89 6.38 -3.52 0.32
CA VAL A 89 6.73 -3.04 -1.02
C VAL A 89 5.83 -3.68 -2.08
N LEU A 90 5.61 -4.99 -2.00
CA LEU A 90 4.72 -5.70 -2.92
C LEU A 90 3.30 -5.11 -2.83
N SER A 91 2.75 -4.99 -1.62
CA SER A 91 1.40 -4.47 -1.41
C SER A 91 1.26 -3.02 -1.89
N GLY A 92 2.23 -2.16 -1.59
CA GLY A 92 2.23 -0.76 -2.02
C GLY A 92 2.34 -0.62 -3.54
N THR A 93 3.19 -1.42 -4.18
CA THR A 93 3.33 -1.44 -5.65
C THR A 93 2.05 -1.96 -6.31
N THR A 94 1.44 -3.02 -5.76
CA THR A 94 0.15 -3.54 -6.25
C THR A 94 -0.94 -2.48 -6.18
N LEU A 95 -1.04 -1.69 -5.10
CA LEU A 95 -2.00 -0.59 -5.00
C LEU A 95 -1.81 0.45 -6.11
N MET A 96 -0.56 0.84 -6.39
CA MET A 96 -0.26 1.79 -7.47
C MET A 96 -0.61 1.23 -8.84
N LEU A 97 -0.25 -0.02 -9.13
CA LEU A 97 -0.55 -0.69 -10.40
C LEU A 97 -2.05 -0.87 -10.60
N LEU A 98 -2.78 -1.25 -9.55
CA LEU A 98 -4.23 -1.38 -9.58
C LEU A 98 -4.88 -0.03 -9.91
N ALA A 99 -4.44 1.06 -9.26
CA ALA A 99 -4.95 2.40 -9.52
C ALA A 99 -4.71 2.85 -10.98
N VAL A 100 -3.50 2.60 -11.52
CA VAL A 100 -3.15 2.93 -12.91
C VAL A 100 -3.94 2.07 -13.89
N ALA A 101 -4.05 0.75 -13.64
CA ALA A 101 -4.78 -0.16 -14.50
C ALA A 101 -6.27 0.18 -14.54
N GLU A 102 -6.87 0.49 -13.39
CA GLU A 102 -8.28 0.89 -13.29
C GLU A 102 -8.54 2.22 -14.01
N TRP A 103 -7.64 3.19 -13.88
CA TRP A 103 -7.74 4.46 -14.60
C TRP A 103 -7.55 4.29 -16.11
N GLY A 104 -6.54 3.53 -16.53
CA GLY A 104 -6.14 3.38 -17.93
C GLY A 104 -7.03 2.45 -18.76
N LEU A 105 -7.49 1.35 -18.17
CA LEU A 105 -8.35 0.37 -18.85
C LEU A 105 -9.83 0.75 -18.78
N GLY A 106 -10.24 1.42 -17.70
CA GLY A 106 -11.62 1.83 -17.47
C GLY A 106 -12.57 0.64 -17.28
N ALA A 107 -13.57 0.78 -16.42
CA ALA A 107 -14.66 -0.19 -16.39
C ALA A 107 -15.56 -0.02 -17.63
N SER A 108 -15.70 -1.08 -18.42
CA SER A 108 -16.74 -1.22 -19.45
C SER A 108 -16.71 -0.14 -20.55
N ASN A 109 -15.53 0.22 -21.07
CA ASN A 109 -15.33 1.18 -22.17
C ASN A 109 -15.90 2.60 -21.96
N SER A 110 -16.32 2.94 -20.74
CA SER A 110 -16.78 4.29 -20.41
C SER A 110 -15.64 5.07 -19.76
N ARG A 111 -15.11 6.09 -20.44
CA ARG A 111 -14.15 7.02 -19.83
C ARG A 111 -14.92 8.01 -18.95
N SER A 112 -15.09 7.70 -17.67
CA SER A 112 -15.37 8.74 -16.66
C SER A 112 -14.08 9.08 -15.91
N GLY A 113 -14.06 10.23 -15.26
CA GLY A 113 -12.92 10.64 -14.44
C GLY A 113 -12.63 9.66 -13.29
N PRO A 114 -11.36 9.57 -12.85
CA PRO A 114 -10.97 8.76 -11.70
C PRO A 114 -11.65 9.26 -10.42
N GLY A 115 -12.34 8.38 -9.69
CA GLY A 115 -12.93 8.73 -8.40
C GLY A 115 -11.88 8.85 -7.29
N SER A 116 -12.29 9.40 -6.15
CA SER A 116 -11.39 9.68 -5.02
C SER A 116 -10.72 8.43 -4.43
N GLY A 117 -11.39 7.27 -4.47
CA GLY A 117 -10.84 6.00 -3.97
C GLY A 117 -9.56 5.57 -4.70
N ILE A 118 -9.51 5.74 -6.03
CA ILE A 118 -8.36 5.36 -6.87
C ILE A 118 -7.12 6.19 -6.50
N TRP A 119 -7.28 7.50 -6.40
CA TRP A 119 -6.16 8.40 -6.08
C TRP A 119 -5.62 8.17 -4.69
N LEU A 120 -6.50 7.93 -3.72
CA LEU A 120 -6.09 7.68 -2.35
C LEU A 120 -5.22 6.42 -2.25
N GLN A 121 -5.55 5.36 -2.99
CA GLN A 121 -4.74 4.14 -3.02
C GLN A 121 -3.40 4.31 -3.72
N PHE A 122 -3.39 5.05 -4.83
CA PHE A 122 -2.15 5.39 -5.50
C PHE A 122 -1.20 6.11 -4.54
N LEU A 123 -1.71 7.11 -3.81
CA LEU A 123 -0.95 7.87 -2.82
C LEU A 123 -0.48 7.01 -1.64
N VAL A 124 -1.34 6.13 -1.11
CA VAL A 124 -0.95 5.20 -0.04
C VAL A 124 0.14 4.24 -0.51
N GLY A 125 -0.01 3.64 -1.69
CA GLY A 125 0.99 2.75 -2.26
C GLY A 125 2.34 3.43 -2.44
N LEU A 126 2.34 4.65 -2.97
CA LEU A 126 3.53 5.48 -3.11
C LEU A 126 4.19 5.78 -1.76
N LEU A 127 3.39 6.19 -0.77
CA LEU A 127 3.88 6.51 0.58
C LEU A 127 4.52 5.30 1.24
N VAL A 128 3.89 4.12 1.14
CA VAL A 128 4.42 2.86 1.70
C VAL A 128 5.76 2.53 1.08
N VAL A 129 5.88 2.58 -0.25
CA VAL A 129 7.14 2.24 -0.95
C VAL A 129 8.24 3.22 -0.56
N ILE A 130 7.95 4.52 -0.50
CA ILE A 130 8.91 5.54 -0.05
C ILE A 130 9.31 5.30 1.40
N ALA A 131 8.35 5.06 2.30
CA ALA A 131 8.61 4.84 3.72
C ALA A 131 9.51 3.62 3.95
N VAL A 132 9.27 2.50 3.24
CA VAL A 132 10.13 1.32 3.32
C VAL A 132 11.54 1.60 2.77
N GLY A 133 11.66 2.38 1.68
CA GLY A 133 12.95 2.75 1.10
C GLY A 133 13.78 3.67 2.00
N VAL A 134 13.15 4.71 2.56
CA VAL A 134 13.79 5.71 3.43
C VAL A 134 14.16 5.10 4.79
N LEU A 135 13.31 4.21 5.32
CA LEU A 135 13.53 3.50 6.58
C LEU A 135 14.21 2.14 6.36
N GLY A 136 14.86 1.96 5.21
CA GLY A 136 15.59 0.76 4.81
C GLY A 136 16.62 0.30 5.85
N PRO A 137 17.12 -0.95 5.72
CA PRO A 137 17.89 -1.60 6.78
C PRO A 137 19.06 -0.73 7.26
N PRO A 138 19.44 -0.82 8.55
CA PRO A 138 20.65 -0.17 9.03
C PRO A 138 21.82 -0.54 8.12
N GLU A 139 22.71 0.41 7.89
CA GLU A 139 23.95 0.22 7.13
C GLU A 139 24.58 -1.10 7.59
N VAL A 140 24.79 -2.02 6.65
CA VAL A 140 25.60 -3.20 6.91
C VAL A 140 26.97 -2.63 7.22
N ASP A 141 27.39 -2.69 8.48
CA ASP A 141 28.72 -2.25 8.88
C ASP A 141 29.73 -2.82 7.86
N ASP A 142 30.53 -1.93 7.27
CA ASP A 142 31.70 -2.25 6.43
C ASP A 142 32.74 -3.13 7.17
N ALA A 143 32.45 -3.57 8.40
CA ALA A 143 33.24 -4.47 9.23
C ALA A 143 33.43 -5.88 8.64
N VAL A 144 32.59 -6.32 7.69
CA VAL A 144 32.78 -7.63 7.02
C VAL A 144 33.74 -7.55 5.82
N LEU A 145 34.05 -6.36 5.31
CA LEU A 145 34.97 -6.18 4.17
C LEU A 145 36.42 -5.84 4.59
N GLY A 146 36.68 -5.61 5.88
CA GLY A 146 38.02 -5.29 6.41
C GLY A 146 38.82 -6.49 6.97
N SER A 147 38.24 -7.69 7.04
CA SER A 147 38.88 -8.85 7.67
C SER A 147 39.75 -9.68 6.73
N ASP A 148 39.67 -9.47 5.41
CA ASP A 148 40.36 -10.31 4.42
C ASP A 148 41.68 -9.69 3.89
N SER A 149 42.17 -8.59 4.47
CA SER A 149 43.40 -7.92 3.99
C SER A 149 44.63 -8.09 4.89
N ASN A 150 44.60 -8.94 5.94
CA ASN A 150 45.74 -9.14 6.84
C ASN A 150 45.93 -10.61 7.27
N ALA A 151 46.01 -11.53 6.31
CA ALA A 151 46.55 -12.88 6.52
C ALA A 151 47.69 -13.18 5.55
#